data_AF-A0A087TRX4-F1
#
_entry.id   AF-A0A087TRX4-F1
#
_cell.length_a   1.000
_cell.length_b   1.000
_cell.length_c   1.000
_cell.angle_alpha   90.00
_cell.angle_beta   90.00
_cell.angle_gamma   90.00
#
_symmetry.space_group_name_H-M   'P 1'
#
loop_
_entity.id
_entity.type
_entity.pdbx_description
1 polymer ?
#
loop_
_entity_poly.entity_id
_entity_poly.type
_entity_poly.pdbx_seq_one_letter_code
_entity_poly.pdbx_strand_id
1 'polypeptide(L)'
;MLEWDPKKRGRCKNSTAFSILEKTLDKKVVLVFCVDTFRMLSFEIDKTLSLEDFEKMLEVESGIPVTSQEILLPKGHVPNPDVGAHQFISNLEEEEFIVFLFDKRDMPVTTTSNIIIPPIVENMMRNPRTEMKYQEQRTSWAQAVYLSHQENTLANRLIHAFKANLMHLLTKTSYTHKNTSRMTAEMNKLLSKCSFFQKSLEQDIQNYEK
;
A
#
# COMPACT_ATOMS: atom_id res chain seq x y z
N MET A 1 -18.03 -20.63 20.34
CA MET A 1 -18.43 -21.95 19.80
C MET A 1 -17.76 -23.11 20.54
N LEU A 2 -16.53 -22.95 21.03
CA LEU A 2 -15.80 -23.97 21.81
C LEU A 2 -16.19 -24.03 23.29
N GLU A 3 -17.36 -23.50 23.65
CA GLU A 3 -17.84 -23.53 25.04
C GLU A 3 -18.29 -24.95 25.39
N TRP A 4 -17.80 -25.47 26.52
CA TRP A 4 -18.09 -26.84 26.91
C TRP A 4 -19.56 -27.02 27.28
N ASP A 5 -20.09 -26.10 28.09
CA ASP A 5 -21.48 -26.16 28.57
C ASP A 5 -22.48 -26.04 27.40
N PRO A 6 -23.32 -27.06 27.14
CA PRO A 6 -24.25 -27.07 26.01
C PRO A 6 -25.29 -25.95 26.08
N LYS A 7 -25.67 -25.49 27.28
CA LYS A 7 -26.68 -24.42 27.44
C LYS A 7 -26.11 -23.04 27.12
N LYS A 8 -24.80 -22.85 27.32
CA LYS A 8 -24.08 -21.59 27.04
C LYS A 8 -23.45 -21.59 25.65
N ARG A 9 -23.24 -22.77 25.06
CA ARG A 9 -22.63 -22.91 23.74
C ARG A 9 -23.41 -22.14 22.68
N GLY A 10 -22.69 -21.30 21.95
CA GLY A 10 -23.25 -20.52 20.85
C GLY A 10 -24.06 -19.31 21.29
N ARG A 11 -24.06 -18.96 22.58
CA ARG A 11 -24.66 -17.73 23.11
C ARG A 11 -23.58 -16.89 23.76
N CYS A 12 -23.52 -15.61 23.41
CA CYS A 12 -22.66 -14.64 24.07
C CYS A 12 -23.51 -13.42 24.44
N LYS A 13 -23.73 -13.22 25.74
CA LYS A 13 -24.65 -12.19 26.26
C LYS A 13 -26.03 -12.28 25.57
N ASN A 14 -26.32 -11.34 24.66
CA ASN A 14 -27.58 -11.21 23.93
C ASN A 14 -27.49 -11.63 22.45
N SER A 15 -26.33 -12.10 22.01
CA SER A 15 -26.06 -12.44 20.61
C SER A 15 -25.86 -13.95 20.46
N THR A 16 -26.35 -14.50 19.36
CA THR A 16 -26.11 -15.88 18.96
C THR A 16 -24.80 -15.97 18.18
N ALA A 17 -24.19 -17.15 18.13
CA ALA A 17 -22.99 -17.38 17.34
C ALA A 17 -23.21 -17.03 15.85
N PHE A 18 -24.40 -17.28 15.30
CA PHE A 18 -24.74 -16.89 13.94
C PHE A 18 -24.80 -15.38 13.76
N SER A 19 -25.37 -14.63 14.71
CA SER A 19 -25.38 -13.17 14.62
C SER A 19 -23.96 -12.56 14.69
N ILE A 20 -23.06 -13.17 15.47
CA ILE A 20 -21.65 -12.75 15.54
C ILE A 20 -20.94 -13.09 14.23
N LEU A 21 -21.20 -14.29 13.68
CA LEU A 21 -20.63 -14.74 12.42
C LEU A 21 -21.08 -13.84 11.26
N GLU A 22 -22.38 -13.56 11.16
CA GLU A 22 -22.98 -12.68 10.17
C GLU A 22 -22.37 -11.27 10.26
N LYS A 23 -22.33 -10.70 11.48
CA LYS A 23 -21.67 -9.40 11.70
C LYS A 23 -20.19 -9.41 11.33
N THR A 24 -19.48 -10.52 11.53
CA THR A 24 -18.05 -10.64 11.20
C THR A 24 -17.83 -10.76 9.70
N LEU A 25 -18.68 -11.53 9.01
CA LEU A 25 -18.62 -11.71 7.55
C LEU A 25 -19.05 -10.46 6.78
N ASP A 26 -19.93 -9.64 7.35
CA ASP A 26 -20.39 -8.40 6.70
C ASP A 26 -19.34 -7.27 6.73
N LYS A 27 -18.32 -7.39 7.60
CA LYS A 27 -17.25 -6.39 7.71
C LYS A 27 -16.53 -6.21 6.38
N LYS A 28 -16.31 -4.94 6.02
CA LYS A 28 -15.45 -4.58 4.89
C LYS A 28 -14.05 -4.32 5.42
N VAL A 29 -13.11 -5.16 5.02
CA VAL A 29 -11.73 -5.10 5.48
C VAL A 29 -10.83 -4.72 4.32
N VAL A 30 -10.00 -3.71 4.52
CA VAL A 30 -8.92 -3.30 3.63
C VAL A 30 -7.61 -3.83 4.15
N LEU A 31 -6.82 -4.42 3.27
CA LEU A 31 -5.46 -4.85 3.55
C LEU A 31 -4.49 -3.80 3.00
N VAL A 32 -3.66 -3.24 3.88
CA VAL A 32 -2.63 -2.28 3.53
C VAL A 32 -1.27 -2.87 3.86
N PHE A 33 -0.41 -2.99 2.86
CA PHE A 33 0.97 -3.42 3.04
C PHE A 33 1.89 -2.20 3.14
N CYS A 34 2.48 -2.00 4.32
CA CYS A 34 3.49 -0.98 4.56
C CYS A 34 4.85 -1.50 4.12
N VAL A 35 5.42 -0.87 3.09
CA VAL A 35 6.63 -1.35 2.43
C VAL A 35 7.87 -1.12 3.30
N ASP A 36 7.94 0.00 4.01
CA ASP A 36 9.12 0.38 4.82
C ASP A 36 9.28 -0.45 6.10
N THR A 37 8.17 -1.00 6.61
CA THR A 37 8.16 -1.81 7.84
C THR A 37 7.87 -3.29 7.59
N PHE A 38 7.59 -3.68 6.34
CA PHE A 38 7.20 -5.04 5.95
C PHE A 38 5.96 -5.57 6.71
N ARG A 39 5.05 -4.67 7.11
CA ARG A 39 3.85 -5.03 7.89
C ARG A 39 2.59 -5.01 7.04
N MET A 40 1.72 -5.98 7.26
CA MET A 40 0.36 -5.98 6.75
C MET A 40 -0.57 -5.44 7.84
N LEU A 41 -1.26 -4.36 7.53
CA LEU A 41 -2.24 -3.67 8.37
C LEU A 41 -3.64 -3.97 7.81
N SER A 42 -4.59 -4.23 8.71
CA SER A 42 -5.97 -4.54 8.34
C SER A 42 -6.91 -3.53 8.96
N PHE A 43 -7.72 -2.88 8.13
CA PHE A 43 -8.65 -1.84 8.59
C PHE A 43 -10.09 -2.23 8.23
N GLU A 44 -10.98 -2.14 9.22
CA GLU A 44 -12.41 -2.20 8.98
C GLU A 44 -12.87 -0.82 8.50
N ILE A 45 -13.52 -0.77 7.34
CA ILE A 45 -13.97 0.49 6.74
C ILE A 45 -15.49 0.50 6.58
N ASP A 46 -16.06 1.69 6.72
CA ASP A 46 -17.47 1.96 6.47
C ASP A 46 -17.63 2.71 5.13
N LYS A 47 -18.83 2.67 4.55
CA LYS A 47 -19.15 3.32 3.28
C LYS A 47 -19.03 4.84 3.32
N THR A 48 -19.12 5.44 4.50
CA THR A 48 -19.03 6.88 4.71
C THR A 48 -17.62 7.36 5.05
N LEU A 49 -16.64 6.45 5.15
CA LEU A 49 -15.29 6.82 5.56
C LEU A 49 -14.58 7.60 4.45
N SER A 50 -14.19 8.84 4.77
CA SER A 50 -13.42 9.69 3.87
C SER A 50 -11.99 9.15 3.69
N LEU A 51 -11.32 9.56 2.61
CA LEU A 51 -9.92 9.19 2.40
C LEU A 51 -9.01 9.83 3.46
N GLU A 52 -9.30 11.07 3.86
CA GLU A 52 -8.51 11.79 4.87
C GLU A 52 -8.59 11.13 6.27
N ASP A 53 -9.78 10.67 6.66
CA ASP A 53 -9.95 9.95 7.93
C ASP A 53 -9.22 8.61 7.92
N PHE A 54 -9.22 7.93 6.77
CA PHE A 54 -8.45 6.70 6.59
C PHE A 54 -6.93 6.95 6.67
N GLU A 55 -6.42 8.03 6.09
CA GLU A 55 -5.01 8.42 6.20
C GLU A 55 -4.61 8.74 7.64
N LYS A 56 -5.51 9.35 8.44
CA LYS A 56 -5.29 9.56 9.88
C LYS A 56 -5.25 8.24 10.65
N MET A 57 -6.13 7.29 10.33
CA MET A 57 -6.07 5.94 10.92
C MET A 57 -4.77 5.23 10.56
N LEU A 58 -4.31 5.38 9.31
CA LEU A 58 -3.02 4.85 8.87
C LEU A 58 -1.86 5.50 9.61
N GLU A 59 -1.89 6.81 9.87
CA GLU A 59 -0.85 7.51 10.62
C GLU A 59 -0.70 6.92 12.02
N VAL A 60 -1.81 6.64 12.71
CA VAL A 60 -1.80 6.07 14.06
C VAL A 60 -1.16 4.67 14.09
N GLU A 61 -1.47 3.81 13.11
CA GLU A 61 -0.97 2.42 13.09
C GLU A 61 0.42 2.26 12.47
N SER A 62 0.74 3.06 11.44
CA SER A 62 2.02 2.99 10.72
C SER A 62 3.10 3.92 11.28
N GLY A 63 2.72 5.00 11.96
CA GLY A 63 3.64 6.07 12.36
C GLY A 63 4.12 6.96 11.21
N ILE A 64 3.51 6.84 10.02
CA ILE A 64 3.83 7.68 8.85
C ILE A 64 2.86 8.87 8.82
N PRO A 65 3.34 10.12 8.93
CA PRO A 65 2.50 11.30 8.89
C PRO A 65 1.71 11.39 7.58
N VAL A 66 0.46 11.86 7.62
CA VAL A 66 -0.42 11.97 6.44
C VAL A 66 0.28 12.66 5.26
N THR A 67 1.04 13.72 5.50
CA THR A 67 1.79 14.46 4.47
C THR A 67 2.86 13.63 3.76
N SER A 68 3.38 12.62 4.45
CA SER A 68 4.44 11.73 4.00
C SER A 68 3.92 10.38 3.49
N GLN A 69 2.62 10.11 3.58
CA GLN A 69 2.04 8.90 3.02
C GLN A 69 1.98 8.99 1.48
N GLU A 70 2.47 7.96 0.80
CA GLU A 70 2.19 7.67 -0.61
C GLU A 70 1.43 6.35 -0.69
N ILE A 71 0.12 6.45 -0.87
CA ILE A 71 -0.77 5.29 -1.00
C ILE A 71 -0.92 4.97 -2.48
N LEU A 72 -0.69 3.71 -2.86
CA LEU A 72 -0.84 3.22 -4.22
C LEU A 72 -1.74 1.99 -4.27
N LEU A 73 -2.67 2.00 -5.23
CA LEU A 73 -3.47 0.84 -5.59
C LEU A 73 -2.60 -0.20 -6.33
N PRO A 74 -3.01 -1.48 -6.44
CA PRO A 74 -2.23 -2.54 -7.11
C PRO A 74 -1.72 -2.19 -8.52
N LYS A 75 -2.44 -1.33 -9.24
CA LYS A 75 -2.10 -0.89 -10.60
C LYS A 75 -1.19 0.34 -10.65
N GLY A 76 -0.74 0.86 -9.51
CA GLY A 76 0.12 2.05 -9.41
C GLY A 76 -0.62 3.39 -9.49
N HIS A 77 -1.95 3.37 -9.34
CA HIS A 77 -2.77 4.59 -9.29
C HIS A 77 -2.86 5.14 -7.88
N VAL A 78 -2.90 6.47 -7.78
CA VAL A 78 -3.19 7.16 -6.52
C VAL A 78 -4.70 7.05 -6.24
N PRO A 79 -5.13 6.85 -4.99
CA PRO A 79 -6.54 6.82 -4.62
C PRO A 79 -7.24 8.12 -5.02
N ASN A 80 -8.49 8.01 -5.48
CA ASN A 80 -9.31 9.18 -5.79
C ASN A 80 -9.95 9.73 -4.49
N PRO A 81 -9.70 10.99 -4.10
CA PRO A 81 -10.33 11.60 -2.93
C PRO A 81 -11.86 11.62 -2.97
N ASP A 82 -12.45 11.78 -4.16
CA ASP A 82 -13.91 11.91 -4.33
C ASP A 82 -14.68 10.62 -4.02
N VAL A 83 -14.00 9.47 -4.11
CA VAL A 83 -14.61 8.13 -3.88
C VAL A 83 -14.46 7.71 -2.41
N GLY A 84 -13.54 8.29 -1.66
CA GLY A 84 -13.27 7.94 -0.27
C GLY A 84 -12.57 6.57 -0.08
N ALA A 85 -12.61 6.03 1.13
CA ALA A 85 -11.89 4.79 1.47
C ALA A 85 -12.54 3.51 0.88
N HIS A 86 -13.80 3.59 0.42
CA HIS A 86 -14.52 2.45 -0.13
C HIS A 86 -13.89 1.91 -1.45
N GLN A 87 -13.08 2.72 -2.13
CA GLN A 87 -12.35 2.28 -3.34
C GLN A 87 -11.32 1.18 -3.06
N PHE A 88 -10.97 0.96 -1.80
CA PHE A 88 -10.01 -0.07 -1.39
C PHE A 88 -10.63 -1.45 -1.20
N ILE A 89 -11.96 -1.57 -1.31
CA ILE A 89 -12.66 -2.84 -1.20
C ILE A 89 -12.64 -3.52 -2.57
N SER A 90 -12.07 -4.72 -2.64
CA SER A 90 -12.16 -5.57 -3.83
C SER A 90 -13.61 -5.98 -4.11
N ASN A 91 -14.03 -5.86 -5.36
CA ASN A 91 -15.25 -6.52 -5.83
C ASN A 91 -14.94 -8.01 -6.05
N LEU A 92 -14.87 -8.82 -4.98
CA LEU A 92 -14.96 -10.30 -4.89
C LEU A 92 -14.22 -11.23 -5.88
N GLU A 93 -13.64 -10.74 -6.98
CA GLU A 93 -13.09 -11.53 -8.10
C GLU A 93 -11.55 -11.52 -8.14
N GLU A 94 -10.90 -10.54 -7.49
CA GLU A 94 -9.44 -10.53 -7.35
C GLU A 94 -9.03 -11.19 -6.03
N GLU A 95 -8.31 -12.31 -6.11
CA GLU A 95 -7.62 -12.93 -4.98
C GLU A 95 -6.60 -11.93 -4.41
N GLU A 96 -6.98 -11.32 -3.28
CA GLU A 96 -6.16 -10.41 -2.45
C GLU A 96 -5.88 -9.01 -3.05
N PHE A 97 -6.87 -8.12 -2.99
CA PHE A 97 -6.66 -6.69 -3.26
C PHE A 97 -5.90 -6.02 -2.10
N ILE A 98 -4.61 -5.75 -2.32
CA ILE A 98 -3.72 -5.14 -1.33
C ILE A 98 -3.36 -3.72 -1.76
N VAL A 99 -3.57 -2.77 -0.86
CA VAL A 99 -3.13 -1.39 -1.03
C VAL A 99 -1.69 -1.26 -0.53
N PHE A 100 -0.84 -0.53 -1.23
CA PHE A 100 0.55 -0.33 -0.86
C PHE A 100 0.75 1.05 -0.23
N LEU A 101 1.43 1.09 0.91
CA LEU A 101 1.80 2.32 1.60
C LEU A 101 3.33 2.48 1.58
N PHE A 102 3.77 3.62 1.06
CA PHE A 102 5.17 4.04 1.06
C PHE A 102 5.32 5.31 1.89
N ASP A 103 6.42 5.42 2.61
CA ASP A 103 6.87 6.64 3.28
C ASP A 103 7.69 7.49 2.29
N LYS A 104 7.25 8.73 2.05
CA LYS A 104 7.98 9.70 1.22
C LYS A 104 9.23 10.23 1.92
N ARG A 105 9.36 10.04 3.23
CA ARG A 105 10.56 10.44 3.97
C ARG A 105 11.69 9.51 3.56
N ASP A 106 12.86 10.09 3.29
CA ASP A 106 14.08 9.32 3.03
C ASP A 106 14.63 8.78 4.36
N MET A 107 13.95 7.75 4.86
CA MET A 107 14.35 7.02 6.06
C MET A 107 15.02 5.71 5.65
N PRO A 108 16.10 5.30 6.34
CA PRO A 108 16.68 4.00 6.09
C PRO A 108 15.62 2.92 6.32
N VAL A 109 15.43 2.05 5.33
CA VAL A 109 14.50 0.91 5.42
C VAL A 109 14.83 0.13 6.68
N THR A 110 13.94 0.20 7.68
CA THR A 110 14.08 -0.57 8.91
C THR A 110 14.02 -2.04 8.56
N THR A 111 15.18 -2.71 8.65
CA THR A 111 15.35 -4.12 8.25
C THR A 111 14.72 -5.10 9.23
N THR A 112 14.01 -4.62 10.25
CA THR A 112 13.30 -5.44 11.22
C THR A 112 12.00 -5.93 10.60
N SER A 113 12.08 -7.05 9.88
CA SER A 113 10.89 -7.83 9.58
C SER A 113 10.26 -8.29 10.90
N ASN A 114 8.97 -8.03 11.09
CA ASN A 114 8.23 -8.48 12.27
C ASN A 114 7.85 -9.96 12.20
N ILE A 115 8.64 -10.79 11.52
CA ILE A 115 8.33 -12.20 11.34
C ILE A 115 8.64 -12.92 12.66
N ILE A 116 7.57 -13.28 13.36
CA ILE A 116 7.64 -13.98 14.63
C ILE A 116 7.93 -15.44 14.32
N ILE A 117 9.17 -15.87 14.58
CA ILE A 117 9.57 -17.27 14.47
C ILE A 117 8.89 -18.04 15.62
N PRO A 118 8.08 -19.08 15.33
CA PRO A 118 7.48 -19.88 16.39
C PRO A 118 8.57 -20.55 17.25
N PRO A 119 8.42 -20.62 18.58
CA PRO A 119 9.46 -21.16 19.48
C PRO A 119 9.90 -22.59 19.13
N ILE A 120 9.00 -23.41 18.58
CA ILE A 120 9.33 -24.78 18.19
C ILE A 120 10.26 -24.83 16.97
N VAL A 121 10.08 -23.90 16.03
CA VAL A 121 10.93 -23.73 14.84
C VAL A 121 12.25 -23.11 15.26
N GLU A 122 12.22 -22.14 16.17
CA GLU A 122 13.44 -21.54 16.72
C GLU A 122 14.31 -22.60 17.43
N ASN A 123 13.70 -23.47 18.23
CA ASN A 123 14.42 -24.56 18.88
C ASN A 123 14.99 -25.57 17.87
N MET A 124 14.23 -25.89 16.81
CA MET A 124 14.71 -26.72 15.71
C MET A 124 15.90 -26.07 14.98
N MET A 125 15.90 -24.75 14.79
CA MET A 125 17.02 -24.03 14.16
C MET A 125 18.25 -23.98 15.05
N ARG A 126 18.08 -23.76 16.36
CA ARG A 126 19.18 -23.72 17.34
C ARG A 126 19.79 -25.10 17.56
N ASN A 127 18.98 -26.15 17.58
CA ASN A 127 19.39 -27.52 17.87
C ASN A 127 18.92 -28.52 16.78
N PRO A 128 19.47 -28.45 15.56
CA PRO A 128 18.95 -29.20 14.40
C PRO A 128 19.14 -30.71 14.47
N ARG A 129 20.01 -31.20 15.38
CA ARG A 129 20.32 -32.63 15.55
C ARG A 129 19.62 -33.26 16.75
N THR A 130 18.77 -32.51 17.45
CA THR A 130 18.07 -33.03 18.62
C THR A 130 17.07 -34.09 18.21
N GLU A 131 17.13 -35.24 18.88
CA GLU A 131 16.15 -36.30 18.71
C GLU A 131 14.80 -35.84 19.28
N MET A 132 13.78 -35.84 18.44
CA MET A 132 12.41 -35.46 18.80
C MET A 132 11.46 -36.62 18.51
N LYS A 133 10.34 -36.71 19.24
CA LYS A 133 9.30 -37.70 18.93
C LYS A 133 8.62 -37.36 17.61
N TYR A 134 8.12 -38.37 16.89
CA TYR A 134 7.46 -38.18 15.59
C TYR A 134 6.34 -37.12 15.61
N GLN A 135 5.53 -37.06 16.68
CA GLN A 135 4.46 -36.08 16.81
C GLN A 135 4.97 -34.63 16.89
N GLU A 136 6.07 -34.41 17.63
CA GLU A 136 6.73 -33.11 17.73
C GLU A 136 7.38 -32.74 16.41
N GLN A 137 8.08 -33.69 15.77
CA GLN A 137 8.67 -33.50 14.44
C GLN A 137 7.61 -33.04 13.43
N ARG A 138 6.46 -33.74 13.36
CA ARG A 138 5.37 -33.38 12.43
C ARG A 138 4.93 -31.94 12.61
N THR A 139 4.73 -31.49 13.85
CA THR A 139 4.31 -30.10 14.14
C THR A 139 5.40 -29.10 13.81
N SER A 140 6.64 -29.38 14.22
CA SER A 140 7.79 -28.50 13.97
C SER A 140 8.04 -28.31 12.47
N TRP A 141 8.04 -29.39 11.70
CA TRP A 141 8.21 -29.33 10.25
C TRP A 141 7.04 -28.61 9.55
N ALA A 142 5.80 -28.85 10.00
CA ALA A 142 4.65 -28.12 9.46
C ALA A 142 4.77 -26.60 9.69
N GLN A 143 5.18 -26.19 10.89
CA GLN A 143 5.39 -24.77 11.20
C GLN A 143 6.59 -24.18 10.45
N ALA A 144 7.66 -24.95 10.27
CA ALA A 144 8.82 -24.51 9.48
C ALA A 144 8.46 -24.29 8.01
N VAL A 145 7.71 -25.21 7.39
CA VAL A 145 7.22 -25.07 6.01
C VAL A 145 6.27 -23.87 5.90
N TYR A 146 5.39 -23.67 6.88
CA TYR A 146 4.50 -22.52 6.92
C TYR A 146 5.26 -21.20 7.02
N LEU A 147 6.32 -21.13 7.86
CA LEU A 147 7.19 -19.97 7.96
C LEU A 147 7.87 -19.65 6.61
N SER A 148 8.46 -20.66 5.95
CA SER A 148 9.05 -20.49 4.61
C SER A 148 8.03 -20.00 3.58
N HIS A 149 6.78 -20.48 3.67
CA HIS A 149 5.70 -20.01 2.82
C HIS A 149 5.33 -18.54 3.12
N GLN A 150 5.29 -18.13 4.39
CA GLN A 150 5.05 -16.74 4.77
C GLN A 150 6.13 -15.79 4.24
N GLU A 151 7.41 -16.18 4.35
CA GLU A 151 8.54 -15.43 3.79
C GLU A 151 8.41 -15.26 2.27
N ASN A 152 8.08 -16.35 1.56
CA ASN A 152 7.87 -16.30 0.12
C ASN A 152 6.69 -15.38 -0.27
N THR A 153 5.59 -15.44 0.49
CA THR A 153 4.44 -14.55 0.30
C THR A 153 4.81 -13.08 0.55
N LEU A 154 5.62 -12.80 1.58
CA LEU A 154 6.14 -11.46 1.84
C LEU A 154 7.02 -10.95 0.69
N ALA A 155 7.93 -11.78 0.18
CA ALA A 155 8.76 -11.44 -0.97
C ALA A 155 7.91 -11.13 -2.21
N ASN A 156 6.89 -11.94 -2.49
CA ASN A 156 5.95 -11.67 -3.59
C ASN A 156 5.22 -10.33 -3.39
N ARG A 157 4.72 -10.04 -2.19
CA ARG A 157 4.06 -8.75 -1.88
C ARG A 157 5.00 -7.56 -2.11
N LEU A 158 6.28 -7.68 -1.77
CA LEU A 158 7.27 -6.66 -2.06
C LEU A 158 7.50 -6.45 -3.56
N ILE A 159 7.57 -7.53 -4.34
CA ILE A 159 7.66 -7.44 -5.80
C ILE A 159 6.43 -6.73 -6.37
N HIS A 160 5.23 -7.05 -5.87
CA HIS A 160 3.99 -6.38 -6.28
C HIS A 160 3.99 -4.89 -5.90
N ALA A 161 4.44 -4.54 -4.70
CA ALA A 161 4.58 -3.15 -4.27
C ALA A 161 5.56 -2.39 -5.18
N PHE A 162 6.72 -2.97 -5.47
CA PHE A 162 7.71 -2.39 -6.38
C PHE A 162 7.13 -2.18 -7.79
N LYS A 163 6.37 -3.16 -8.31
CA LYS A 163 5.67 -3.04 -9.59
C LYS A 163 4.66 -1.89 -9.58
N ALA A 164 3.85 -1.76 -8.53
CA ALA A 164 2.89 -0.68 -8.39
C ALA A 164 3.60 0.70 -8.37
N ASN A 165 4.69 0.82 -7.62
CA ASN A 165 5.50 2.04 -7.59
C ASN A 165 6.13 2.35 -8.96
N LEU A 166 6.66 1.35 -9.66
CA LEU A 166 7.21 1.53 -11.01
C LEU A 166 6.14 2.04 -11.99
N MET A 167 4.93 1.48 -11.94
CA MET A 167 3.81 1.94 -12.76
C MET A 167 3.41 3.39 -12.44
N HIS A 168 3.44 3.74 -11.16
CA HIS A 168 3.21 5.11 -10.70
C HIS A 168 4.27 6.08 -11.27
N LEU A 169 5.55 5.71 -11.17
CA LEU A 169 6.67 6.50 -11.68
C LEU A 169 6.63 6.66 -13.21
N LEU A 170 6.30 5.61 -13.96
CA LEU A 170 6.13 5.67 -15.42
C LEU A 170 5.02 6.65 -15.82
N THR A 171 3.91 6.63 -15.08
CA THR A 171 2.79 7.57 -15.30
C THR A 171 3.22 9.01 -15.04
N LYS A 172 3.89 9.27 -13.91
CA LYS A 172 4.47 10.59 -13.58
C LYS A 172 5.46 11.05 -14.65
N THR A 173 6.35 10.17 -15.11
CA THR A 173 7.37 10.47 -16.13
C THR A 173 6.73 10.85 -17.46
N SER A 174 5.71 10.11 -17.92
CA SER A 174 4.96 10.44 -19.14
C SER A 174 4.29 11.80 -19.05
N TYR A 175 3.69 12.13 -17.90
CA TYR A 175 3.08 13.43 -17.64
C TYR A 175 4.11 14.57 -17.67
N THR A 176 5.24 14.40 -16.97
CA THR A 176 6.35 15.37 -16.98
C THR A 176 6.87 15.59 -18.39
N HIS A 177 7.10 14.52 -19.16
CA HIS A 177 7.55 14.63 -20.55
C HIS A 177 6.57 15.46 -21.40
N LYS A 178 5.26 15.19 -21.31
CA LYS A 178 4.23 15.98 -22.02
C LYS A 178 4.29 17.46 -21.65
N ASN A 179 4.44 17.78 -20.37
CA ASN A 179 4.56 19.15 -19.90
C ASN A 179 5.83 19.84 -20.40
N THR A 180 6.98 19.14 -20.38
CA THR A 180 8.23 19.65 -20.92
C THR A 180 8.11 19.93 -22.41
N SER A 181 7.54 19.02 -23.20
CA SER A 181 7.32 19.25 -24.63
C SER A 181 6.45 20.48 -24.88
N ARG A 182 5.38 20.68 -24.11
CA ARG A 182 4.51 21.86 -24.19
C ARG A 182 5.26 23.14 -23.81
N MET A 183 6.05 23.11 -22.74
CA MET A 183 6.87 24.24 -22.30
C MET A 183 7.87 24.66 -23.39
N THR A 184 8.55 23.70 -24.01
CA THR A 184 9.49 23.98 -25.11
C THR A 184 8.77 24.60 -26.32
N ALA A 185 7.57 24.13 -26.65
CA ALA A 185 6.77 24.70 -27.74
C ALA A 185 6.39 26.16 -27.47
N GLU A 186 5.91 26.48 -26.25
CA GLU A 186 5.56 27.85 -25.87
C GLU A 186 6.80 28.75 -25.76
N MET A 187 7.93 28.23 -25.29
CA MET A 187 9.21 28.95 -25.26
C MET A 187 9.65 29.34 -26.69
N ASN A 188 9.60 28.41 -27.64
CA ASN A 188 9.94 28.70 -29.04
C ASN A 188 9.01 29.73 -29.69
N LYS A 189 7.72 29.71 -29.33
CA LYS A 189 6.74 30.70 -29.76
C LYS A 189 7.04 32.08 -29.18
N LEU A 190 7.43 32.14 -27.90
CA LEU A 190 7.83 33.39 -27.25
C LEU A 190 9.09 33.97 -27.89
N LEU A 191 10.13 33.15 -28.12
CA LEU A 191 11.36 33.58 -28.79
C LEU A 191 11.08 34.13 -30.20
N SER A 192 10.20 33.48 -30.95
CA SER A 192 9.75 33.96 -32.27
C SER A 192 9.06 35.33 -32.18
N LYS A 193 8.19 35.52 -31.18
CA LYS A 193 7.52 36.82 -30.97
C LYS A 193 8.49 37.92 -30.53
N CYS A 194 9.42 37.62 -29.63
CA CYS A 194 10.44 38.58 -29.19
C CYS A 194 11.34 39.00 -30.35
N SER A 195 11.82 38.05 -31.17
CA SER A 195 12.63 38.37 -32.35
C SER A 195 11.86 39.18 -33.39
N PHE A 196 10.57 38.90 -33.59
CA PHE A 196 9.69 39.71 -34.44
C PHE A 196 9.53 41.14 -33.90
N PHE A 197 9.23 41.27 -32.61
CA PHE A 197 9.07 42.57 -31.95
C PHE A 197 10.35 43.41 -32.01
N GLN A 198 11.50 42.79 -31.74
CA GLN A 198 12.80 43.48 -31.78
C GLN A 198 13.08 44.04 -33.17
N LYS A 199 12.85 43.24 -34.23
CA LYS A 199 12.99 43.72 -35.62
C LYS A 199 12.02 44.84 -35.97
N SER A 200 10.77 44.75 -35.51
CA SER A 200 9.77 45.81 -35.73
C SER A 200 10.19 47.12 -35.05
N LEU A 201 10.66 47.03 -33.81
CA LEU A 201 11.12 48.18 -33.04
C LEU A 201 12.35 48.84 -33.66
N GLU A 202 13.34 48.05 -34.10
CA GLU A 202 14.52 48.56 -34.80
C GLU A 202 14.14 49.31 -36.07
N GLN A 203 13.17 48.80 -36.83
CA GLN A 203 12.67 49.46 -38.04
C GLN A 203 11.95 50.78 -37.73
N ASP A 204 11.12 50.80 -36.69
CA ASP A 204 10.40 52.01 -36.27
C ASP A 204 11.35 53.11 -35.81
N ILE A 205 12.39 52.76 -35.02
CA ILE A 205 13.43 53.69 -34.58
C ILE A 205 14.18 54.27 -35.78
N GLN A 206 14.62 53.43 -36.72
CA GLN A 206 15.35 53.88 -37.93
C GLN A 206 14.53 54.82 -38.82
N ASN A 207 13.21 54.63 -38.87
CA ASN A 207 12.32 55.47 -39.66
C ASN A 207 11.97 56.79 -38.97
N TYR A 208 12.05 56.86 -37.64
CA TYR A 208 11.81 58.08 -36.86
C TYR A 208 13.01 59.02 -36.80
N GLU A 209 14.23 58.48 -36.87
CA GLU A 209 15.49 59.25 -36.86
C GLU A 209 15.85 59.86 -38.23
N LYS A 210 15.08 59.59 -39.28
CA LYS A 210 15.20 60.20 -40.62
C LYS A 210 14.21 61.35 -40.82
#